data_AF-A0A7W6J1X4-F1
#
_entry.id   AF-A0A7W6J1X4-F1
#
_cell.length_a   1.000
_cell.length_b   1.000
_cell.length_c   1.000
_cell.angle_alpha   90.00
_cell.angle_beta   90.00
_cell.angle_gamma   90.00
#
_symmetry.space_group_name_H-M   'P 1'
#
loop_
_entity.id
_entity.type
_entity.pdbx_description
1 polymer ?
#
loop_
_entity_poly.entity_id
_entity_poly.type
_entity_poly.pdbx_seq_one_letter_code
_entity_poly.pdbx_strand_id
1 'polypeptide(L)'
;MMKRLTTTLALSALCLAAPAVAASAADALQQRLYDGFEGQDFAPEGGLYYKKNDEQAAGTFTFQSEEKFAGKQGLKLSVRENCASEIENCSERAEIWERPELRVPYDKGVWVGFAMKFADPIPQNDHRYLIAQWKREIGPDAEGDFSPFLALRMRNGKLFATVETNYHKPESASSGSHAVATCPDGQTPVWLRPETNQIRALVATDSAFQPGDGEEFTACSSAIRVTRHGNPLPLPSSGWIDFAVYTRPGADGSGHIELFANGKPIVTVKGAIGHNDFGLLENQYFKFGPYRAAGEGVWTLYYDEYRRSPDCMDVLKDAALCAAAR
;
A
#
# COMPACT_ATOMS: atom_id res chain seq x y z
N MET A 1 -37.64 79.05 7.17
CA MET A 1 -36.21 78.65 7.08
C MET A 1 -36.07 77.23 7.61
N MET A 2 -35.97 76.26 6.70
CA MET A 2 -35.98 74.82 6.97
C MET A 2 -34.66 74.33 7.58
N LYS A 3 -34.76 73.53 8.65
CA LYS A 3 -33.66 72.77 9.28
C LYS A 3 -33.36 71.52 8.44
N ARG A 4 -32.08 71.30 8.10
CA ARG A 4 -31.58 70.07 7.47
C ARG A 4 -31.31 69.01 8.54
N LEU A 5 -31.90 67.82 8.38
CA LEU A 5 -31.50 66.60 9.09
C LEU A 5 -30.40 65.90 8.29
N THR A 6 -29.26 65.63 8.93
CA THR A 6 -28.19 64.77 8.45
C THR A 6 -28.47 63.33 8.92
N THR A 7 -28.61 62.40 7.98
CA THR A 7 -28.77 60.97 8.23
C THR A 7 -27.43 60.27 8.04
N THR A 8 -26.91 59.67 9.12
CA THR A 8 -25.67 58.88 9.13
C THR A 8 -25.98 57.45 8.66
N LEU A 9 -25.31 56.99 7.61
CA LEU A 9 -25.44 55.61 7.09
C LEU A 9 -24.38 54.73 7.77
N ALA A 10 -24.81 53.71 8.52
CA ALA A 10 -23.93 52.69 9.08
C ALA A 10 -23.66 51.60 8.02
N LEU A 11 -22.38 51.35 7.73
CA LEU A 11 -21.93 50.33 6.79
C LEU A 11 -21.69 49.01 7.55
N SER A 12 -22.63 48.07 7.45
CA SER A 12 -22.48 46.71 7.99
C SER A 12 -21.65 45.87 7.02
N ALA A 13 -20.43 45.49 7.43
CA ALA A 13 -19.57 44.59 6.67
C ALA A 13 -20.10 43.15 6.76
N LEU A 14 -20.71 42.65 5.68
CA LEU A 14 -21.02 41.23 5.51
C LEU A 14 -19.72 40.48 5.21
N CYS A 15 -19.20 39.72 6.18
CA CYS A 15 -18.17 38.72 5.92
C CYS A 15 -18.82 37.55 5.17
N LEU A 16 -18.63 37.50 3.85
CA LEU A 16 -18.93 36.34 3.02
C LEU A 16 -17.89 35.25 3.33
N ALA A 17 -18.24 34.31 4.22
CA ALA A 17 -17.51 33.06 4.33
C ALA A 17 -17.75 32.26 3.04
N ALA A 18 -16.73 32.15 2.19
CA ALA A 18 -16.77 31.28 1.03
C ALA A 18 -16.89 29.82 1.51
N PRO A 19 -17.82 29.01 0.97
CA PRO A 19 -17.87 27.59 1.28
C PRO A 19 -16.59 26.93 0.75
N ALA A 20 -15.87 26.23 1.63
CA ALA A 20 -14.78 25.36 1.23
C ALA A 20 -15.35 24.27 0.31
N VAL A 21 -14.99 24.32 -0.97
CA VAL A 21 -15.36 23.29 -1.94
C VAL A 21 -14.62 22.02 -1.52
N ALA A 22 -15.35 20.97 -1.18
CA ALA A 22 -14.75 19.66 -0.95
C ALA A 22 -14.05 19.21 -2.24
N ALA A 23 -12.76 18.89 -2.17
CA ALA A 23 -12.02 18.37 -3.31
C ALA A 23 -12.64 17.04 -3.77
N SER A 24 -12.82 16.87 -5.08
CA SER A 24 -13.35 15.62 -5.64
C SER A 24 -12.25 14.56 -5.74
N ALA A 25 -12.61 13.27 -5.82
CA ALA A 25 -11.64 12.19 -6.04
C ALA A 25 -10.86 12.36 -7.37
N ALA A 26 -11.48 12.98 -8.39
CA ALA A 26 -10.79 13.32 -9.63
C ALA A 26 -9.71 14.39 -9.41
N ASP A 27 -9.98 15.38 -8.56
CA ASP A 27 -8.98 16.38 -8.16
C ASP A 27 -7.88 15.71 -7.35
N ALA A 28 -8.24 14.79 -6.44
CA ALA A 28 -7.28 14.02 -5.66
C ALA A 28 -6.32 13.23 -6.56
N LEU A 29 -6.80 12.59 -7.63
CA LEU A 29 -5.94 11.87 -8.58
C LEU A 29 -4.88 12.76 -9.26
N GLN A 30 -5.18 14.04 -9.48
CA GLN A 30 -4.24 14.97 -10.12
C GLN A 30 -3.22 15.56 -9.14
N GLN A 31 -3.44 15.41 -7.83
CA GLN A 31 -2.55 15.97 -6.82
C GLN A 31 -1.28 15.13 -6.67
N ARG A 32 -0.14 15.81 -6.79
CA ARG A 32 1.15 15.32 -6.33
C ARG A 32 1.22 15.44 -4.81
N LEU A 33 1.36 14.31 -4.12
CA LEU A 33 1.63 14.26 -2.69
C LEU A 33 3.09 13.93 -2.45
N TYR A 34 3.69 14.55 -1.44
CA TYR A 34 5.07 14.28 -1.04
C TYR A 34 5.28 14.52 0.45
N ASP A 35 5.95 13.58 1.12
CA ASP A 35 6.39 13.73 2.51
C ASP A 35 7.78 13.12 2.67
N GLY A 36 8.77 13.98 2.95
CA GLY A 36 10.12 13.55 3.33
C GLY A 36 10.28 13.39 4.85
N PHE A 37 9.21 13.54 5.63
CA PHE A 37 9.20 13.41 7.10
C PHE A 37 10.20 14.33 7.83
N GLU A 38 10.42 15.51 7.24
CA GLU A 38 11.40 16.51 7.73
C GLU A 38 10.91 17.33 8.92
N GLY A 39 9.63 17.23 9.27
CA GLY A 39 8.95 18.02 10.30
C GLY A 39 8.92 17.39 11.69
N GLN A 40 7.98 17.88 12.51
CA GLN A 40 7.57 17.25 13.78
C GLN A 40 6.19 16.56 13.67
N ASP A 41 5.56 16.69 12.50
CA ASP A 41 4.31 16.06 12.10
C ASP A 41 4.39 15.76 10.60
N PHE A 42 3.43 15.00 10.07
CA PHE A 42 3.30 14.74 8.64
C PHE A 42 3.15 16.05 7.87
N ALA A 43 3.83 16.14 6.73
CA ALA A 43 3.72 17.30 5.86
C ALA A 43 2.26 17.45 5.38
N PRO A 44 1.63 18.63 5.47
CA PRO A 44 0.26 18.84 4.97
C PRO A 44 0.08 18.42 3.51
N GLU A 45 1.08 18.71 2.67
CA GLU A 45 1.16 18.32 1.26
C GLU A 45 1.41 16.82 1.02
N GLY A 46 1.84 16.10 2.06
CA GLY A 46 2.04 14.65 2.03
C GLY A 46 0.73 13.88 2.09
N GLY A 47 -0.31 14.47 2.68
CA GLY A 47 -1.62 13.83 2.75
C GLY A 47 -1.67 12.59 3.63
N LEU A 48 -0.71 12.44 4.54
CA LEU A 48 -0.55 11.28 5.41
C LEU A 48 -1.05 11.56 6.83
N TYR A 49 -1.43 10.50 7.55
CA TYR A 49 -1.72 10.55 8.97
C TYR A 49 -1.54 9.21 9.68
N TYR A 50 -1.24 9.25 10.97
CA TYR A 50 -1.31 8.09 11.86
C TYR A 50 -2.71 7.97 12.47
N LYS A 51 -3.43 6.90 12.17
CA LYS A 51 -4.77 6.66 12.71
C LYS A 51 -4.68 6.21 14.17
N LYS A 52 -5.21 7.00 15.11
CA LYS A 52 -5.32 6.62 16.52
C LYS A 52 -6.58 5.80 16.76
N ASN A 53 -6.45 4.48 16.88
CA ASN A 53 -7.52 3.55 17.24
C ASN A 53 -6.96 2.29 17.92
N ASP A 54 -7.84 1.41 18.39
CA ASP A 54 -7.45 0.19 19.12
C ASP A 54 -6.60 -0.77 18.27
N GLU A 55 -6.84 -0.84 16.96
CA GLU A 55 -6.03 -1.67 16.03
C GLU A 55 -4.55 -1.25 16.01
N GLN A 56 -4.27 0.02 16.32
CA GLN A 56 -2.92 0.62 16.33
C GLN A 56 -2.34 0.72 17.75
N ALA A 57 -2.98 0.13 18.77
CA ALA A 57 -2.56 0.26 20.18
C ALA A 57 -1.19 -0.36 20.47
N ALA A 58 -0.77 -1.32 19.63
CA ALA A 58 0.57 -1.91 19.63
C ALA A 58 1.64 -0.99 19.04
N GLY A 59 1.23 0.04 18.29
CA GLY A 59 2.07 0.80 17.40
C GLY A 59 2.58 2.12 17.98
N THR A 60 3.77 2.51 17.56
CA THR A 60 4.34 3.83 17.78
C THR A 60 4.92 4.39 16.49
N PHE A 61 4.93 5.72 16.37
CA PHE A 61 5.60 6.43 15.30
C PHE A 61 6.46 7.57 15.85
N THR A 62 7.58 7.87 15.21
CA THR A 62 8.47 8.96 15.62
C THR A 62 9.24 9.49 14.40
N PHE A 63 9.30 10.81 14.26
CA PHE A 63 10.23 11.50 13.36
C PHE A 63 11.62 11.53 14.03
N GLN A 64 12.65 11.01 13.36
CA GLN A 64 13.99 10.88 13.93
C GLN A 64 15.09 11.06 12.89
N SER A 65 16.32 11.32 13.32
CA SER A 65 17.43 11.73 12.43
C SER A 65 18.58 10.72 12.31
N GLU A 66 18.56 9.62 13.07
CA GLU A 66 19.59 8.58 13.07
C GLU A 66 19.52 7.75 11.78
N GLU A 67 18.31 7.29 11.45
CA GLU A 67 18.04 6.44 10.28
C GLU A 67 17.17 7.20 9.28
N LYS A 68 17.78 7.69 8.20
CA LYS A 68 17.11 8.43 7.14
C LYS A 68 17.67 8.05 5.79
N PHE A 69 16.85 8.14 4.76
CA PHE A 69 17.27 7.89 3.38
C PHE A 69 17.80 9.17 2.75
N ALA A 70 17.09 10.27 2.95
CA ALA A 70 17.43 11.60 2.46
C ALA A 70 17.22 12.66 3.57
N GLY A 71 17.56 13.91 3.26
CA GLY A 71 17.22 15.04 4.14
C GLY A 71 17.83 14.97 5.55
N LYS A 72 17.06 15.39 6.55
CA LYS A 72 17.48 15.51 7.95
C LYS A 72 16.81 14.48 8.85
N GLN A 73 15.64 13.98 8.47
CA GLN A 73 14.84 13.07 9.30
C GLN A 73 14.17 11.99 8.46
N GLY A 74 13.71 10.94 9.11
CA GLY A 74 12.85 9.91 8.53
C GLY A 74 11.84 9.44 9.57
N LEU A 75 10.87 8.65 9.12
CA LEU A 75 9.82 8.12 9.97
C LEU A 75 10.21 6.74 10.51
N LYS A 76 10.25 6.58 11.82
CA LYS A 76 10.36 5.28 12.50
C LYS A 76 8.97 4.81 12.91
N LEU A 77 8.62 3.59 12.53
CA LEU A 77 7.39 2.90 12.94
C LEU A 77 7.75 1.61 13.67
N SER A 78 7.11 1.34 14.80
CA SER A 78 7.37 0.11 15.57
C SER A 78 6.07 -0.48 16.09
N VAL A 79 5.99 -1.79 16.11
CA VAL A 79 4.96 -2.54 16.84
C VAL A 79 5.60 -3.35 17.94
N ARG A 80 4.94 -3.41 19.09
CA ARG A 80 5.25 -4.33 20.18
C ARG A 80 4.16 -5.37 20.32
N GLU A 81 4.46 -6.44 21.06
CA GLU A 81 3.43 -7.38 21.49
C GLU A 81 2.29 -6.65 22.24
N ASN A 82 1.06 -6.95 21.85
CA ASN A 82 -0.15 -6.40 22.48
C ASN A 82 -1.37 -7.31 22.32
N CYS A 83 -1.30 -8.30 21.44
CA CYS A 83 -2.38 -9.25 21.25
C CYS A 83 -2.46 -10.25 22.40
N ALA A 84 -3.62 -10.33 23.04
CA ALA A 84 -3.89 -11.38 24.02
C ALA A 84 -4.10 -12.73 23.32
N SER A 85 -3.64 -13.81 23.95
CA SER A 85 -3.64 -15.17 23.39
C SER A 85 -5.02 -15.71 23.00
N GLU A 86 -6.07 -15.18 23.62
CA GLU A 86 -7.46 -15.58 23.50
C GLU A 86 -8.22 -14.84 22.38
N ILE A 87 -7.62 -13.83 21.75
CA ILE A 87 -8.26 -13.05 20.68
C ILE A 87 -7.88 -13.68 19.33
N GLU A 88 -8.83 -14.40 18.76
CA GLU A 88 -8.70 -14.93 17.40
C GLU A 88 -8.48 -13.80 16.39
N ASN A 89 -7.57 -14.02 15.43
CA ASN A 89 -7.22 -13.04 14.38
C ASN A 89 -6.67 -11.69 14.88
N CYS A 90 -6.19 -11.62 16.12
CA CYS A 90 -5.55 -10.40 16.61
C CYS A 90 -4.33 -10.01 15.75
N SER A 91 -4.15 -8.70 15.59
CA SER A 91 -3.03 -8.14 14.85
C SER A 91 -2.45 -6.90 15.49
N GLU A 92 -1.16 -6.68 15.24
CA GLU A 92 -0.40 -5.56 15.76
C GLU A 92 0.01 -4.67 14.59
N ARG A 93 -0.28 -3.37 14.71
CA ARG A 93 -0.16 -2.42 13.60
C ARG A 93 0.43 -1.09 14.06
N ALA A 94 1.32 -0.54 13.23
CA ALA A 94 1.73 0.85 13.24
C ALA A 94 1.78 1.35 11.79
N GLU A 95 0.63 1.63 11.22
CA GLU A 95 0.44 2.01 9.82
C GLU A 95 0.13 3.51 9.69
N ILE A 96 0.77 4.13 8.70
CA ILE A 96 0.42 5.45 8.18
C ILE A 96 -0.55 5.26 7.02
N TRP A 97 -1.56 6.13 6.97
CA TRP A 97 -2.64 6.07 6.01
C TRP A 97 -2.64 7.33 5.16
N GLU A 98 -3.02 7.18 3.89
CA GLU A 98 -3.48 8.32 3.08
C GLU A 98 -4.82 8.83 3.63
N ARG A 99 -4.94 10.15 3.75
CA ARG A 99 -6.16 10.84 4.22
C ARG A 99 -7.36 10.49 3.34
N PRO A 100 -8.55 10.23 3.93
CA PRO A 100 -9.74 9.86 3.16
C PRO A 100 -10.09 10.80 2.01
N GLU A 101 -9.98 12.11 2.22
CA GLU A 101 -10.26 13.15 1.23
C GLU A 101 -9.27 13.18 0.04
N LEU A 102 -8.17 12.44 0.12
CA LEU A 102 -7.15 12.35 -0.93
C LEU A 102 -7.18 11.01 -1.67
N ARG A 103 -8.07 10.08 -1.29
CA ARG A 103 -8.16 8.77 -1.93
C ARG A 103 -8.57 8.92 -3.39
N VAL A 104 -7.96 8.11 -4.26
CA VAL A 104 -8.14 8.23 -5.71
C VAL A 104 -9.15 7.20 -6.22
N PRO A 105 -9.84 7.45 -7.35
CA PRO A 105 -10.80 6.49 -7.87
C PRO A 105 -10.14 5.12 -8.13
N TYR A 106 -10.88 4.06 -7.82
CA TYR A 106 -10.39 2.69 -7.75
C TYR A 106 -9.88 2.16 -9.10
N ASP A 107 -10.49 2.57 -10.20
CA ASP A 107 -10.15 2.12 -11.56
C ASP A 107 -9.08 3.00 -12.25
N LYS A 108 -8.51 3.97 -11.52
CA LYS A 108 -7.53 4.91 -12.07
C LYS A 108 -6.10 4.53 -11.69
N GLY A 109 -5.21 4.80 -12.63
CA GLY A 109 -3.78 4.57 -12.46
C GLY A 109 -3.14 5.67 -11.64
N VAL A 110 -2.36 5.30 -10.63
CA VAL A 110 -1.59 6.23 -9.82
C VAL A 110 -0.22 5.63 -9.49
N TRP A 111 0.79 6.47 -9.41
CA TRP A 111 2.11 6.09 -8.91
C TRP A 111 2.22 6.38 -7.42
N VAL A 112 2.81 5.44 -6.68
CA VAL A 112 3.23 5.60 -5.29
C VAL A 112 4.70 5.21 -5.20
N GLY A 113 5.49 5.99 -4.47
CA GLY A 113 6.85 5.63 -4.10
C GLY A 113 7.15 5.96 -2.64
N PHE A 114 8.13 5.26 -2.10
CA PHE A 114 8.62 5.44 -0.74
C PHE A 114 9.93 4.67 -0.58
N ALA A 115 10.84 5.23 0.21
CA ALA A 115 11.99 4.51 0.70
C ALA A 115 11.66 3.82 2.03
N MET A 116 12.19 2.64 2.24
CA MET A 116 12.06 1.93 3.51
C MET A 116 13.33 1.20 3.93
N LYS A 117 13.50 0.95 5.22
CA LYS A 117 14.60 0.13 5.76
C LYS A 117 14.12 -0.69 6.95
N PHE A 118 14.62 -1.91 7.07
CA PHE A 118 14.39 -2.75 8.26
C PHE A 118 15.34 -2.36 9.39
N ALA A 119 14.82 -2.32 10.62
CA ALA A 119 15.68 -2.32 11.80
C ALA A 119 16.19 -3.74 12.09
N ASP A 120 17.35 -3.82 12.74
CA ASP A 120 17.82 -5.07 13.32
C ASP A 120 17.14 -5.34 14.69
N PRO A 121 16.86 -6.62 15.01
CA PRO A 121 16.96 -7.78 14.14
C PRO A 121 15.79 -7.88 13.14
N ILE A 122 16.09 -8.28 11.91
CA ILE A 122 15.05 -8.63 10.93
C ILE A 122 14.38 -9.94 11.36
N PRO A 123 13.04 -10.01 11.50
CA PRO A 123 12.37 -11.24 11.91
C PRO A 123 12.65 -12.41 10.95
N GLN A 124 12.99 -13.57 11.51
CA GLN A 124 13.39 -14.78 10.75
C GLN A 124 12.39 -15.93 10.83
N ASN A 125 11.28 -15.76 11.56
CA ASN A 125 10.26 -16.78 11.77
C ASN A 125 9.22 -16.82 10.64
N ASP A 126 8.53 -17.95 10.54
CA ASP A 126 7.38 -18.11 9.66
C ASP A 126 6.17 -17.43 10.30
N HIS A 127 5.95 -16.20 9.85
CA HIS A 127 4.91 -15.36 10.40
C HIS A 127 4.47 -14.32 9.37
N ARG A 128 3.24 -13.82 9.52
CA ARG A 128 2.67 -12.82 8.63
C ARG A 128 3.24 -11.44 8.97
N TYR A 129 4.02 -10.86 8.05
CA TYR A 129 4.48 -9.47 8.11
C TYR A 129 4.06 -8.72 6.83
N LEU A 130 3.39 -7.57 6.98
CA LEU A 130 3.05 -6.63 5.93
C LEU A 130 3.77 -5.31 6.18
N ILE A 131 4.23 -4.71 5.09
CA ILE A 131 5.10 -3.54 5.09
C ILE A 131 4.41 -2.37 4.36
N ALA A 132 3.76 -2.66 3.25
CA ALA A 132 3.01 -1.68 2.47
C ALA A 132 1.84 -2.38 1.78
N GLN A 133 0.72 -1.68 1.62
CA GLN A 133 -0.46 -2.26 1.01
C GLN A 133 -1.37 -1.22 0.35
N TRP A 134 -1.97 -1.64 -0.76
CA TRP A 134 -2.97 -0.89 -1.50
C TRP A 134 -4.31 -1.59 -1.39
N LYS A 135 -5.34 -0.82 -1.06
CA LYS A 135 -6.66 -1.35 -0.73
C LYS A 135 -7.74 -0.60 -1.49
N ARG A 136 -8.86 -1.28 -1.72
CA ARG A 136 -10.12 -0.64 -2.06
C ARG A 136 -10.82 -0.20 -0.78
N GLU A 137 -11.51 0.93 -0.82
CA GLU A 137 -12.41 1.33 0.25
C GLU A 137 -13.56 0.34 0.42
N ILE A 138 -13.88 0.05 1.68
CA ILE A 138 -14.90 -0.93 2.07
C ILE A 138 -16.06 -0.13 2.68
N GLY A 139 -17.25 -0.28 2.12
CA GLY A 139 -18.45 0.38 2.61
C GLY A 139 -19.10 -0.38 3.76
N PRO A 140 -20.10 0.23 4.42
CA PRO A 140 -20.82 -0.38 5.54
C PRO A 140 -21.60 -1.63 5.13
N ASP A 141 -21.98 -1.74 3.86
CA ASP A 141 -22.77 -2.85 3.31
C ASP A 141 -21.90 -3.95 2.68
N ALA A 142 -20.57 -3.84 2.79
CA ALA A 142 -19.67 -4.82 2.24
C ALA A 142 -19.59 -6.05 3.15
N GLU A 143 -19.90 -7.22 2.60
CA GLU A 143 -19.79 -8.50 3.29
C GLU A 143 -18.53 -9.23 2.82
N GLY A 144 -17.56 -9.42 3.72
CA GLY A 144 -16.34 -10.19 3.44
C GLY A 144 -15.07 -9.59 4.04
N ASP A 145 -14.00 -10.38 4.02
CA ASP A 145 -12.65 -9.94 4.41
C ASP A 145 -11.82 -9.59 3.18
N PHE A 146 -11.89 -8.31 2.76
CA PHE A 146 -11.18 -7.85 1.57
C PHE A 146 -9.72 -7.56 1.87
N SER A 147 -8.87 -8.46 1.38
CA SER A 147 -7.42 -8.31 1.44
C SER A 147 -6.96 -7.16 0.53
N PRO A 148 -5.78 -6.58 0.79
CA PRO A 148 -5.19 -5.61 -0.14
C PRO A 148 -5.04 -6.21 -1.53
N PHE A 149 -5.33 -5.42 -2.57
CA PHE A 149 -5.16 -5.89 -3.95
C PHE A 149 -3.69 -5.95 -4.37
N LEU A 150 -2.82 -5.21 -3.68
CA LEU A 150 -1.37 -5.31 -3.75
C LEU A 150 -0.80 -5.18 -2.33
N ALA A 151 0.15 -6.05 -1.97
CA ALA A 151 0.88 -5.93 -0.72
C ALA A 151 2.36 -6.31 -0.87
N LEU A 152 3.22 -5.57 -0.18
CA LEU A 152 4.59 -5.95 0.12
C LEU A 152 4.64 -6.63 1.49
N ARG A 153 5.23 -7.82 1.51
CA ARG A 153 5.16 -8.75 2.63
C ARG A 153 6.55 -9.29 2.95
N MET A 154 6.67 -9.85 4.16
CA MET A 154 7.84 -10.61 4.57
C MET A 154 7.40 -11.88 5.31
N ARG A 155 8.18 -12.94 5.15
CA ARG A 155 8.10 -14.21 5.90
C ARG A 155 9.50 -14.82 5.92
N ASN A 156 9.92 -15.45 7.02
CA ASN A 156 11.24 -16.09 7.12
C ASN A 156 12.40 -15.17 6.73
N GLY A 157 12.31 -13.87 7.09
CA GLY A 157 13.32 -12.87 6.72
C GLY A 157 13.44 -12.58 5.22
N LYS A 158 12.45 -12.95 4.41
CA LYS A 158 12.45 -12.78 2.93
C LYS A 158 11.29 -11.91 2.46
N LEU A 159 11.55 -11.00 1.54
CA LEU A 159 10.51 -10.17 0.90
C LEU A 159 9.77 -10.92 -0.19
N PHE A 160 8.48 -10.65 -0.28
CA PHE A 160 7.66 -11.03 -1.41
C PHE A 160 6.52 -10.03 -1.63
N ALA A 161 5.97 -10.01 -2.84
CA ALA A 161 4.82 -9.20 -3.20
C ALA A 161 3.68 -10.10 -3.67
N THR A 162 2.45 -9.71 -3.31
CA THR A 162 1.25 -10.43 -3.70
C THR A 162 0.23 -9.52 -4.35
N VAL A 163 -0.49 -10.03 -5.34
CA VAL A 163 -1.63 -9.38 -5.97
C VAL A 163 -2.88 -10.22 -5.73
N GLU A 164 -3.99 -9.59 -5.39
CA GLU A 164 -5.23 -10.30 -5.03
C GLU A 164 -6.38 -9.85 -5.90
N THR A 165 -7.32 -10.76 -6.13
CA THR A 165 -8.58 -10.49 -6.82
C THR A 165 -9.66 -11.47 -6.34
N ASN A 166 -10.87 -11.34 -6.89
CA ASN A 166 -11.97 -12.25 -6.63
C ASN A 166 -11.62 -13.70 -6.97
N TYR A 167 -12.41 -14.66 -6.48
CA TYR A 167 -12.13 -16.06 -6.73
C TYR A 167 -12.26 -16.39 -8.22
N HIS A 168 -11.16 -16.83 -8.82
CA HIS A 168 -11.17 -17.50 -10.12
C HIS A 168 -10.79 -18.95 -9.92
N LYS A 169 -11.54 -19.86 -10.56
CA LYS A 169 -11.20 -21.28 -10.57
C LYS A 169 -9.79 -21.45 -11.18
N PRO A 170 -8.87 -22.15 -10.51
CA PRO A 170 -7.53 -22.37 -11.05
C PRO A 170 -7.55 -23.32 -12.25
N GLU A 171 -6.59 -23.19 -13.16
CA GLU A 171 -6.37 -24.17 -14.23
C GLU A 171 -5.82 -25.48 -13.68
N SER A 172 -4.96 -25.41 -12.66
CA SER A 172 -4.40 -26.58 -11.99
C SER A 172 -4.16 -26.32 -10.52
N ALA A 173 -4.32 -27.34 -9.68
CA ALA A 173 -3.98 -27.29 -8.26
C ALA A 173 -3.25 -28.57 -7.85
N SER A 174 -2.16 -28.43 -7.11
CA SER A 174 -1.36 -29.55 -6.62
C SER A 174 -1.80 -29.91 -5.21
N SER A 175 -2.77 -30.82 -5.07
CA SER A 175 -3.23 -31.28 -3.75
C SER A 175 -2.08 -31.97 -2.99
N GLY A 176 -1.74 -31.46 -1.80
CA GLY A 176 -0.70 -32.03 -0.93
C GLY A 176 0.74 -31.58 -1.24
N SER A 177 0.94 -30.59 -2.12
CA SER A 177 2.24 -29.91 -2.27
C SER A 177 2.44 -28.92 -1.13
N HIS A 178 3.62 -28.95 -0.50
CA HIS A 178 4.08 -27.94 0.47
C HIS A 178 5.09 -26.98 -0.16
N ALA A 179 4.90 -26.66 -1.44
CA ALA A 179 5.79 -25.81 -2.20
C ALA A 179 5.00 -25.01 -3.25
N VAL A 180 5.52 -23.83 -3.57
CA VAL A 180 5.03 -22.98 -4.67
C VAL A 180 4.91 -23.80 -5.96
N ALA A 181 3.74 -23.72 -6.59
CA ALA A 181 3.45 -24.41 -7.85
C ALA A 181 4.37 -23.95 -8.98
N THR A 182 4.78 -24.90 -9.83
CA THR A 182 5.43 -24.59 -11.11
C THR A 182 4.35 -24.37 -12.15
N CYS A 183 4.13 -23.11 -12.53
CA CYS A 183 3.06 -22.74 -13.46
C CYS A 183 3.59 -22.59 -14.90
N PRO A 184 2.82 -23.02 -15.91
CA PRO A 184 3.13 -22.75 -17.32
C PRO A 184 3.19 -21.24 -17.62
N ASP A 185 3.80 -20.90 -18.75
CA ASP A 185 3.84 -19.52 -19.25
C ASP A 185 2.44 -18.90 -19.31
N GLY A 186 2.32 -17.68 -18.81
CA GLY A 186 1.05 -16.96 -18.74
C GLY A 186 0.16 -17.33 -17.55
N GLN A 187 0.60 -18.22 -16.67
CA GLN A 187 -0.05 -18.52 -15.39
C GLN A 187 0.84 -18.12 -14.21
N THR A 188 0.21 -17.82 -13.07
CA THR A 188 0.91 -17.39 -11.85
C THR A 188 0.54 -18.33 -10.69
N PRO A 189 1.48 -18.68 -9.80
CA PRO A 189 1.17 -19.40 -8.57
C PRO A 189 0.22 -18.60 -7.68
N VAL A 190 -0.87 -19.24 -7.25
CA VAL A 190 -1.91 -18.62 -6.42
C VAL A 190 -2.25 -19.45 -5.19
N TRP A 191 -2.52 -18.76 -4.10
CA TRP A 191 -3.23 -19.28 -2.93
C TRP A 191 -4.74 -19.08 -3.15
N LEU A 192 -5.48 -20.19 -3.13
CA LEU A 192 -6.94 -20.21 -3.26
C LEU A 192 -7.60 -19.92 -1.91
N ARG A 193 -8.56 -18.99 -1.89
CA ARG A 193 -9.34 -18.62 -0.70
C ARG A 193 -10.84 -18.59 -1.03
N PRO A 194 -11.42 -19.73 -1.45
CA PRO A 194 -12.83 -19.79 -1.88
C PRO A 194 -13.81 -19.34 -0.80
N GLU A 195 -13.48 -19.56 0.48
CA GLU A 195 -14.28 -19.15 1.64
C GLU A 195 -14.42 -17.63 1.80
N THR A 196 -13.51 -16.86 1.19
CA THR A 196 -13.55 -15.39 1.19
C THR A 196 -13.69 -14.81 -0.23
N ASN A 197 -14.11 -15.64 -1.19
CA ASN A 197 -14.25 -15.26 -2.61
C ASN A 197 -12.96 -14.63 -3.19
N GLN A 198 -11.78 -15.17 -2.87
CA GLN A 198 -10.51 -14.57 -3.29
C GLN A 198 -9.49 -15.58 -3.83
N ILE A 199 -8.58 -15.08 -4.68
CA ILE A 199 -7.27 -15.70 -4.93
C ILE A 199 -6.17 -14.68 -4.64
N ARG A 200 -5.00 -15.17 -4.19
CA ARG A 200 -3.80 -14.37 -3.96
C ARG A 200 -2.65 -14.91 -4.79
N ALA A 201 -2.15 -14.12 -5.72
CA ALA A 201 -1.01 -14.46 -6.57
C ALA A 201 0.32 -14.06 -5.93
N LEU A 202 1.33 -14.93 -6.03
CA LEU A 202 2.73 -14.62 -5.70
C LEU A 202 3.41 -14.00 -6.92
N VAL A 203 3.62 -12.67 -6.91
CA VAL A 203 4.07 -11.96 -8.12
C VAL A 203 5.57 -11.68 -8.13
N ALA A 204 6.18 -11.38 -6.99
CA ALA A 204 7.61 -11.14 -6.87
C ALA A 204 8.15 -11.66 -5.55
N THR A 205 9.42 -12.05 -5.54
CA THR A 205 10.15 -12.52 -4.36
C THR A 205 11.55 -11.93 -4.37
N ASP A 206 12.20 -11.90 -3.21
CA ASP A 206 13.65 -11.70 -3.18
C ASP A 206 14.41 -12.95 -3.67
N SER A 207 15.73 -12.82 -3.79
CA SER A 207 16.61 -13.89 -4.26
C SER A 207 16.81 -15.04 -3.26
N ALA A 208 16.45 -14.85 -1.99
CA ALA A 208 16.60 -15.86 -0.95
C ALA A 208 15.31 -16.69 -0.75
N PHE A 209 14.18 -16.23 -1.28
CA PHE A 209 12.90 -16.94 -1.26
C PHE A 209 12.99 -18.30 -1.97
N GLN A 210 12.61 -19.35 -1.25
CA GLN A 210 12.57 -20.73 -1.74
C GLN A 210 11.12 -21.19 -1.94
N PRO A 211 10.87 -22.24 -2.73
CA PRO A 211 9.52 -22.76 -2.94
C PRO A 211 8.76 -23.12 -1.65
N GLY A 212 9.47 -23.56 -0.60
CA GLY A 212 8.87 -23.85 0.71
C GLY A 212 8.50 -22.61 1.54
N ASP A 213 8.93 -21.40 1.17
CA ASP A 213 8.50 -20.18 1.87
C ASP A 213 7.07 -19.75 1.49
N GLY A 214 6.53 -20.32 0.40
CA GLY A 214 5.21 -20.03 -0.15
C GLY A 214 4.34 -21.27 -0.29
N GLU A 215 4.28 -22.10 0.76
CA GLU A 215 3.55 -23.37 0.74
C GLU A 215 2.05 -23.23 0.44
N GLU A 216 1.47 -22.04 0.58
CA GLU A 216 0.06 -21.78 0.23
C GLU A 216 -0.19 -21.62 -1.28
N PHE A 217 0.85 -21.29 -2.07
CA PHE A 217 0.73 -20.96 -3.49
C PHE A 217 0.79 -22.21 -4.39
N THR A 218 -0.13 -23.16 -4.16
CA THR A 218 -0.09 -24.52 -4.73
C THR A 218 -0.91 -24.71 -6.01
N ALA A 219 -1.58 -23.65 -6.47
CA ALA A 219 -2.38 -23.65 -7.69
C ALA A 219 -1.84 -22.66 -8.72
N CYS A 220 -2.24 -22.83 -9.97
CA CYS A 220 -1.91 -21.92 -11.06
C CYS A 220 -3.18 -21.24 -11.58
N SER A 221 -3.10 -19.94 -11.80
CA SER A 221 -4.17 -19.11 -12.38
C SER A 221 -3.66 -18.28 -13.54
N SER A 222 -4.41 -18.19 -14.65
CA SER A 222 -4.17 -17.21 -15.73
C SER A 222 -4.87 -15.86 -15.52
N ALA A 223 -5.66 -15.73 -14.45
CA ALA A 223 -6.40 -14.50 -14.12
C ALA A 223 -5.46 -13.33 -13.82
N ILE A 224 -4.32 -13.61 -13.18
CA ILE A 224 -3.22 -12.67 -12.94
C ILE A 224 -1.99 -13.18 -13.69
N ARG A 225 -1.38 -12.32 -14.51
CA ARG A 225 -0.20 -12.65 -15.32
C ARG A 225 0.96 -11.76 -14.92
N VAL A 226 2.14 -12.37 -14.79
CA VAL A 226 3.36 -11.70 -14.35
C VAL A 226 4.40 -11.76 -15.44
N THR A 227 4.90 -10.60 -15.87
CA THR A 227 6.14 -10.47 -16.65
C THR A 227 7.26 -10.13 -15.69
N ARG A 228 8.29 -10.98 -15.62
CA ARG A 228 9.49 -10.74 -14.81
C ARG A 228 10.54 -9.99 -15.61
N HIS A 229 11.16 -8.97 -15.00
CA HIS A 229 12.17 -8.13 -15.65
C HIS A 229 13.62 -8.51 -15.29
N GLY A 230 13.82 -9.69 -14.71
CA GLY A 230 15.13 -10.24 -14.36
C GLY A 230 15.75 -9.70 -13.06
N ASN A 231 15.06 -8.82 -12.33
CA ASN A 231 15.51 -8.33 -11.02
C ASN A 231 14.62 -8.89 -9.90
N PRO A 232 15.19 -9.52 -8.86
CA PRO A 232 14.44 -9.91 -7.67
C PRO A 232 14.15 -8.68 -6.79
N LEU A 233 13.24 -8.84 -5.82
CA LEU A 233 13.12 -7.85 -4.74
C LEU A 233 14.45 -7.75 -3.97
N PRO A 234 14.84 -6.56 -3.48
CA PRO A 234 16.01 -6.43 -2.61
C PRO A 234 15.83 -7.22 -1.30
N LEU A 235 16.92 -7.76 -0.76
CA LEU A 235 16.89 -8.45 0.53
C LEU A 235 16.53 -7.46 1.66
N PRO A 236 15.79 -7.87 2.71
CA PRO A 236 15.54 -7.00 3.87
C PRO A 236 16.80 -6.39 4.52
N SER A 237 17.92 -7.12 4.47
CA SER A 237 19.21 -6.71 5.03
C SER A 237 20.02 -5.79 4.10
N SER A 238 19.52 -5.45 2.92
CA SER A 238 20.25 -4.65 1.92
C SER A 238 20.32 -3.14 2.24
N GLY A 239 19.71 -2.72 3.35
CA GLY A 239 19.65 -1.31 3.77
C GLY A 239 18.37 -0.65 3.30
N TRP A 240 18.49 0.59 2.82
CA TRP A 240 17.35 1.33 2.27
C TRP A 240 16.93 0.76 0.91
N ILE A 241 15.63 0.59 0.74
CA ILE A 241 14.97 0.13 -0.47
C ILE A 241 14.00 1.22 -0.92
N ASP A 242 14.25 1.83 -2.07
CA ASP A 242 13.34 2.79 -2.69
C ASP A 242 12.38 2.08 -3.64
N PHE A 243 11.12 1.98 -3.25
CA PHE A 243 10.05 1.42 -4.07
C PHE A 243 9.40 2.50 -4.92
N ALA A 244 9.07 2.13 -6.15
CA ALA A 244 8.19 2.89 -7.03
C ALA A 244 7.19 1.92 -7.67
N VAL A 245 5.91 2.22 -7.51
CA VAL A 245 4.82 1.30 -7.84
C VAL A 245 3.74 2.06 -8.59
N TYR A 246 3.40 1.61 -9.79
CA TYR A 246 2.18 2.02 -10.47
C TYR A 246 1.07 1.02 -10.12
N THR A 247 -0.11 1.52 -9.77
CA THR A 247 -1.29 0.68 -9.57
C THR A 247 -2.48 1.23 -10.34
N ARG A 248 -3.08 0.38 -11.18
CA ARG A 248 -4.41 0.56 -11.75
C ARG A 248 -5.22 -0.73 -11.54
N PRO A 249 -6.01 -0.82 -10.46
CA PRO A 249 -6.92 -1.95 -10.26
C PRO A 249 -7.90 -2.12 -11.43
N GLY A 250 -8.36 -3.35 -11.61
CA GLY A 250 -9.24 -3.76 -12.69
C GLY A 250 -9.64 -5.21 -12.50
N ALA A 251 -10.62 -5.46 -11.64
CA ALA A 251 -11.09 -6.80 -11.29
C ALA A 251 -11.72 -7.55 -12.49
N ASP A 252 -12.06 -6.82 -13.55
CA ASP A 252 -12.58 -7.34 -14.82
C ASP A 252 -11.49 -7.90 -15.76
N GLY A 253 -10.22 -7.80 -15.37
CA GLY A 253 -9.08 -8.23 -16.20
C GLY A 253 -8.26 -7.08 -16.81
N SER A 254 -8.70 -5.83 -16.66
CA SER A 254 -8.01 -4.64 -17.20
C SER A 254 -6.89 -4.10 -16.31
N GLY A 255 -6.69 -4.72 -15.14
CA GLY A 255 -5.76 -4.31 -14.12
C GLY A 255 -4.31 -4.30 -14.59
N HIS A 256 -3.53 -3.37 -14.05
CA HIS A 256 -2.11 -3.18 -14.37
C HIS A 256 -1.35 -2.68 -13.14
N ILE A 257 -0.24 -3.36 -12.81
CA ILE A 257 0.73 -2.92 -11.81
C ILE A 257 2.13 -2.94 -12.43
N GLU A 258 2.92 -1.92 -12.13
CA GLU A 258 4.37 -1.95 -12.32
C GLU A 258 5.05 -1.86 -10.97
N LEU A 259 6.05 -2.71 -10.71
CA LEU A 259 6.82 -2.71 -9.48
C LEU A 259 8.30 -2.50 -9.78
N PHE A 260 8.86 -1.44 -9.20
CA PHE A 260 10.29 -1.12 -9.23
C PHE A 260 10.84 -1.09 -7.81
N ALA A 261 12.11 -1.44 -7.69
CA ALA A 261 12.87 -1.24 -6.46
C ALA A 261 14.29 -0.78 -6.81
N ASN A 262 14.80 0.24 -6.11
CA ASN A 262 16.13 0.82 -6.31
C ASN A 262 16.42 1.17 -7.78
N GLY A 263 15.43 1.78 -8.46
CA GLY A 263 15.52 2.15 -9.88
C GLY A 263 15.57 0.98 -10.86
N LYS A 264 15.21 -0.24 -10.44
CA LYS A 264 15.19 -1.43 -11.31
C LYS A 264 13.77 -1.97 -11.46
N PRO A 265 13.30 -2.27 -12.69
CA PRO A 265 12.02 -2.95 -12.90
C PRO A 265 12.09 -4.36 -12.33
N ILE A 266 11.11 -4.74 -11.52
CA ILE A 266 10.99 -6.06 -10.89
C ILE A 266 10.00 -6.92 -11.68
N VAL A 267 8.74 -6.47 -11.73
CA VAL A 267 7.65 -7.13 -12.44
C VAL A 267 6.66 -6.14 -13.03
N THR A 268 6.05 -6.54 -14.15
CA THR A 268 4.76 -6.03 -14.61
C THR A 268 3.69 -7.06 -14.32
N VAL A 269 2.56 -6.66 -13.74
CA VAL A 269 1.42 -7.54 -13.49
C VAL A 269 0.21 -7.02 -14.27
N LYS A 270 -0.46 -7.90 -15.01
CA LYS A 270 -1.68 -7.59 -15.76
C LYS A 270 -2.75 -8.66 -15.52
N GLY A 271 -4.03 -8.28 -15.63
CA GLY A 271 -5.16 -9.19 -15.48
C GLY A 271 -6.15 -8.71 -14.42
N ALA A 272 -6.84 -9.64 -13.78
CA ALA A 272 -7.81 -9.33 -12.74
C ALA A 272 -7.07 -8.86 -11.47
N ILE A 273 -7.21 -7.57 -11.14
CA ILE A 273 -6.54 -6.95 -9.99
C ILE A 273 -7.56 -6.28 -9.10
N GLY A 274 -7.56 -6.71 -7.84
CA GLY A 274 -8.46 -6.28 -6.79
C GLY A 274 -9.88 -6.82 -6.93
N HIS A 275 -10.80 -6.23 -6.18
CA HIS A 275 -12.10 -6.81 -5.87
C HIS A 275 -13.25 -5.99 -6.45
N ASN A 276 -14.35 -6.63 -6.83
CA ASN A 276 -15.58 -6.00 -7.33
C ASN A 276 -16.87 -6.41 -6.59
N ASP A 277 -16.74 -6.97 -5.40
CA ASP A 277 -17.87 -7.40 -4.57
C ASP A 277 -18.79 -6.24 -4.20
N PHE A 278 -20.02 -6.60 -3.87
CA PHE A 278 -21.04 -5.68 -3.39
C PHE A 278 -20.59 -4.95 -2.12
N GLY A 279 -20.98 -3.68 -1.99
CA GLY A 279 -20.66 -2.83 -0.84
C GLY A 279 -19.26 -2.20 -0.86
N LEU A 280 -18.38 -2.55 -1.80
CA LEU A 280 -17.10 -1.87 -1.97
C LEU A 280 -17.28 -0.48 -2.57
N LEU A 281 -16.57 0.51 -2.02
CA LEU A 281 -16.70 1.92 -2.43
C LEU A 281 -15.81 2.23 -3.65
N GLU A 282 -15.83 3.49 -4.08
CA GLU A 282 -15.33 3.91 -5.38
C GLU A 282 -13.84 4.24 -5.41
N ASN A 283 -13.16 4.33 -4.26
CA ASN A 283 -11.75 4.72 -4.22
C ASN A 283 -10.81 3.59 -3.79
N GLN A 284 -9.55 3.75 -4.17
CA GLN A 284 -8.41 3.04 -3.61
C GLN A 284 -7.64 3.94 -2.64
N TYR A 285 -6.88 3.32 -1.73
CA TYR A 285 -6.00 4.03 -0.82
C TYR A 285 -4.75 3.23 -0.53
N PHE A 286 -3.70 3.96 -0.13
CA PHE A 286 -2.42 3.41 0.27
C PHE A 286 -2.21 3.51 1.79
N LYS A 287 -1.54 2.50 2.35
CA LYS A 287 -1.01 2.54 3.71
C LYS A 287 0.28 1.72 3.83
N PHE A 288 1.13 2.13 4.75
CA PHE A 288 2.43 1.51 4.97
C PHE A 288 2.81 1.53 6.44
N GLY A 289 3.68 0.62 6.85
CA GLY A 289 4.08 0.41 8.22
C GLY A 289 4.01 -1.05 8.63
N PRO A 290 4.64 -1.40 9.77
CA PRO A 290 4.61 -2.76 10.27
C PRO A 290 3.19 -3.18 10.64
N TYR A 291 2.69 -4.20 9.96
CA TYR A 291 1.47 -4.93 10.31
C TYR A 291 1.78 -6.42 10.38
N ARG A 292 1.62 -7.02 11.56
CA ARG A 292 1.83 -8.45 11.78
C ARG A 292 0.66 -9.11 12.51
N ALA A 293 0.55 -10.44 12.43
CA ALA A 293 -0.25 -11.19 13.40
C ALA A 293 0.36 -11.08 14.82
N ALA A 294 -0.33 -11.59 15.84
CA ALA A 294 0.18 -11.58 17.22
C ALA A 294 1.60 -12.19 17.28
N GLY A 295 2.56 -11.44 17.83
CA GLY A 295 3.94 -11.89 17.89
C GLY A 295 4.75 -11.20 18.98
N GLU A 296 5.79 -11.88 19.44
CA GLU A 296 6.64 -11.38 20.54
C GLU A 296 7.59 -10.27 20.08
N GLY A 297 8.04 -9.49 21.07
CA GLY A 297 9.09 -8.49 20.90
C GLY A 297 8.68 -7.29 20.05
N VAL A 298 9.68 -6.50 19.64
CA VAL A 298 9.49 -5.27 18.86
C VAL A 298 9.92 -5.49 17.42
N TRP A 299 9.05 -5.11 16.47
CA TRP A 299 9.41 -5.05 15.06
C TRP A 299 9.32 -3.60 14.56
N THR A 300 10.42 -3.13 13.97
CA THR A 300 10.61 -1.74 13.56
C THR A 300 10.94 -1.65 12.07
N LEU A 301 10.33 -0.67 11.42
CA LEU A 301 10.61 -0.27 10.05
C LEU A 301 10.85 1.25 10.01
N TYR A 302 11.74 1.67 9.13
CA TYR A 302 11.99 3.07 8.81
C TYR A 302 11.42 3.39 7.42
N TYR A 303 10.88 4.60 7.25
CA TYR A 303 10.31 5.09 6.01
C TYR A 303 10.78 6.50 5.71
N ASP A 304 10.90 6.82 4.42
CA ASP A 304 11.33 8.12 3.92
C ASP A 304 10.80 8.37 2.48
N GLU A 305 10.86 9.61 2.00
CA GLU A 305 10.56 10.00 0.61
C GLU A 305 9.22 9.45 0.07
N TYR A 306 8.15 9.56 0.85
CA TYR A 306 6.81 9.23 0.37
C TYR A 306 6.44 10.17 -0.79
N ARG A 307 5.90 9.58 -1.85
CA ARG A 307 5.47 10.30 -3.05
C ARG A 307 4.28 9.61 -3.69
N ARG A 308 3.32 10.40 -4.16
CA ARG A 308 2.22 9.91 -4.99
C ARG A 308 1.90 10.90 -6.09
N SER A 309 1.77 10.43 -7.33
CA SER A 309 1.47 11.30 -8.48
C SER A 309 0.78 10.51 -9.59
N PRO A 310 -0.03 11.16 -10.45
CA PRO A 310 -0.42 10.57 -11.73
C PRO A 310 0.75 10.47 -12.72
N ASP A 311 1.81 11.29 -12.55
CA ASP A 311 2.98 11.31 -13.41
C ASP A 311 4.09 10.41 -12.86
N CYS A 312 4.56 9.50 -13.72
CA CYS A 312 5.68 8.61 -13.43
C CYS A 312 6.95 9.38 -13.06
N MET A 313 7.23 10.53 -13.67
CA MET A 313 8.48 11.28 -13.45
C MET A 313 8.61 11.81 -12.02
N ASP A 314 7.50 12.10 -11.35
CA ASP A 314 7.51 12.51 -9.95
C ASP A 314 7.94 11.37 -9.00
N VAL A 315 7.78 10.11 -9.44
CA VAL A 315 8.01 8.93 -8.62
C VAL A 315 9.29 8.20 -9.01
N LEU A 316 9.50 7.87 -10.28
CA LEU A 316 10.69 7.17 -10.75
C LEU A 316 11.89 8.09 -10.97
N LYS A 317 11.66 9.39 -11.21
CA LYS A 317 12.71 10.39 -11.50
C LYS A 317 13.63 9.99 -12.68
N ASP A 318 13.19 9.06 -13.53
CA ASP A 318 13.96 8.52 -14.66
C ASP A 318 13.05 8.35 -15.90
N ALA A 319 13.38 9.07 -16.97
CA ALA A 319 12.58 9.09 -18.19
C ALA A 319 12.62 7.77 -18.98
N ALA A 320 13.72 7.02 -18.92
CA ALA A 320 13.84 5.75 -19.61
C ALA A 320 12.99 4.68 -18.91
N LEU A 321 13.00 4.65 -17.56
CA LEU A 321 12.11 3.77 -16.79
C LEU A 321 10.64 4.14 -17.01
N CYS A 322 10.30 5.43 -17.03
CA CYS A 322 8.92 5.86 -17.32
C CYS A 322 8.45 5.52 -18.74
N ALA A 323 9.35 5.50 -19.72
CA ALA A 323 9.02 5.05 -21.07
C ALA A 323 8.78 3.53 -21.14
N ALA A 324 9.50 2.76 -20.33
CA ALA A 324 9.38 1.30 -20.25
C ALA A 324 8.14 0.83 -19.47
N ALA A 325 7.61 1.65 -18.55
CA ALA A 325 6.46 1.33 -17.70
C ALA A 325 5.07 1.46 -18.38
N ARG A 326 5.03 1.57 -19.72
CA ARG A 326 3.81 1.86 -20.51
C ARG A 326 3.07 0.61 -20.97
#